data_AF-A0A4R2RJU1-F1
#
_entry.id   AF-A0A4R2RJU1-F1
#
_cell.length_a   1.000
_cell.length_b   1.000
_cell.length_c   1.000
_cell.angle_alpha   90.00
_cell.angle_beta   90.00
_cell.angle_gamma   90.00
#
_symmetry.space_group_name_H-M   'P 1'
#
loop_
_entity.id
_entity.type
_entity.pdbx_description
1 polymer ?
#
loop_
_entity_poly.entity_id
_entity_poly.type
_entity_poly.pdbx_seq_one_letter_code
_entity_poly.pdbx_strand_id
1 'polypeptide(L)'
;MVIRGEGRRTSKMMHVGIKKTQSKLGYNEPTATIVWKSIIDSKRNATDIILWNIFPFHPYKDGLLSNRTPLDAELVEGIKYLNLLRNLVKDAVIITIGKKSHETLLSCEIEHFAVPHPANGGANKYRQEIAKLLKVMVSNN
;
A
#
# COMPACT_ATOMS: atom_id res chain seq x y z
N MET A 1 4.07 -4.48 9.22
CA MET A 1 5.10 -4.57 10.27
C MET A 1 4.51 -4.02 11.56
N VAL A 2 4.26 -4.87 12.56
CA VAL A 2 3.82 -4.43 13.89
C VAL A 2 5.06 -4.34 14.76
N ILE A 3 5.53 -3.13 15.04
CA ILE A 3 6.66 -2.90 15.94
C ILE A 3 6.10 -2.70 17.34
N ARG A 4 6.54 -3.49 18.32
CA ARG A 4 6.18 -3.28 19.73
C ARG A 4 7.02 -2.14 20.31
N GLY A 5 6.40 -1.25 21.08
CA GLY A 5 7.06 -0.14 21.78
C GLY A 5 6.49 1.23 21.43
N GLU A 6 6.99 2.27 22.09
CA GLU A 6 6.62 3.65 21.76
C GLU A 6 7.22 4.06 20.41
N GLY A 7 6.37 4.65 19.55
CA GLY A 7 6.81 5.14 18.25
C GLY A 7 7.79 6.30 18.40
N ARG A 8 9.03 6.12 17.95
CA ARG A 8 10.03 7.19 17.87
C ARG A 8 10.12 7.72 16.43
N ARG A 9 10.25 9.05 16.30
CA ARG A 9 10.54 9.69 15.02
C ARG A 9 11.82 9.12 14.40
N THR A 10 11.74 8.73 13.13
CA THR A 10 12.89 8.28 12.32
C THR A 10 13.42 9.36 11.35
N SER A 11 12.60 10.35 10.99
CA SER A 11 12.98 11.46 10.10
C SER A 11 13.92 12.47 10.79
N LYS A 12 14.86 13.06 10.04
CA LYS A 12 15.69 14.19 10.52
C LYS A 12 14.86 15.48 10.64
N MET A 13 14.74 16.01 11.87
CA MET A 13 13.91 17.18 12.18
C MET A 13 14.39 18.51 11.55
N MET A 14 15.69 18.62 11.30
CA MET A 14 16.35 19.86 10.85
C MET A 14 16.85 19.78 9.40
N HIS A 15 16.28 18.89 8.57
CA HIS A 15 16.69 18.77 7.17
C HIS A 15 16.26 19.99 6.35
N VAL A 16 17.17 20.52 5.52
CA VAL A 16 16.88 21.65 4.62
C VAL A 16 15.81 21.24 3.60
N GLY A 17 14.74 22.02 3.46
CA GLY A 17 13.67 21.74 2.48
C GLY A 17 12.46 20.97 3.00
N ILE A 18 12.35 20.71 4.31
CA ILE A 18 11.13 20.13 4.92
C ILE A 18 10.21 21.23 5.46
N LYS A 19 8.89 21.01 5.43
CA LYS A 19 7.91 21.97 5.96
C LYS A 19 7.97 22.04 7.48
N LYS A 20 7.59 23.18 8.08
CA LYS A 20 7.52 23.38 9.54
C LYS A 20 6.67 22.30 10.25
N THR A 21 5.58 21.87 9.62
CA THR A 21 4.74 20.78 10.11
C THR A 21 5.47 19.42 10.08
N GLN A 22 6.21 19.11 9.03
CA GLN A 22 7.01 17.88 8.92
C GLN A 22 8.16 17.86 9.94
N SER A 23 8.82 19.00 10.15
CA SER A 23 9.81 19.16 11.21
C SER A 23 9.20 18.86 12.59
N LYS A 24 8.06 19.48 12.93
CA LYS A 24 7.41 19.30 14.24
C LYS A 24 6.74 17.95 14.47
N LEU A 25 6.05 17.42 13.46
CA LEU A 25 5.12 16.27 13.60
C LEU A 25 5.58 15.02 12.84
N GLY A 26 6.50 15.16 11.90
CA GLY A 26 6.99 14.04 11.08
C GLY A 26 6.27 13.99 9.76
N TYR A 27 6.70 13.03 8.93
CA TYR A 27 6.00 12.71 7.71
C TYR A 27 4.74 11.92 8.03
N ASN A 28 3.65 12.28 7.39
CA ASN A 28 2.47 11.45 7.30
C ASN A 28 2.35 10.91 5.88
N GLU A 29 1.89 9.67 5.76
CA GLU A 29 1.52 9.10 4.48
C GLU A 29 -0.01 8.89 4.50
N PRO A 30 -0.80 9.84 3.97
CA PRO A 30 -2.26 9.82 4.09
C PRO A 30 -2.89 8.52 3.56
N THR A 31 -2.32 7.97 2.49
CA THR A 31 -2.75 6.69 1.90
C THR A 31 -2.62 5.55 2.90
N ALA A 32 -1.42 5.31 3.46
CA ALA A 32 -1.24 4.28 4.48
C ALA A 32 -2.14 4.48 5.70
N THR A 33 -2.36 5.72 6.16
CA THR A 33 -3.30 5.98 7.26
C THR A 33 -4.71 5.48 6.93
N ILE A 34 -5.20 5.75 5.72
CA ILE A 34 -6.54 5.30 5.30
C ILE A 34 -6.58 3.77 5.18
N VAL A 35 -5.56 3.17 4.57
CA VAL A 35 -5.48 1.71 4.38
C VAL A 35 -5.49 0.98 5.73
N TRP A 36 -4.62 1.37 6.66
CA TRP A 36 -4.55 0.78 7.99
C TRP A 36 -5.83 0.99 8.79
N LYS A 37 -6.43 2.18 8.70
CA LYS A 37 -7.70 2.44 9.39
C LYS A 37 -8.82 1.52 8.88
N SER A 38 -8.92 1.32 7.56
CA SER A 38 -9.89 0.38 6.98
C SER A 38 -9.67 -1.06 7.43
N ILE A 39 -8.41 -1.48 7.58
CA ILE A 39 -8.07 -2.81 8.12
C ILE A 39 -8.56 -2.95 9.57
N ILE A 40 -8.21 -2.00 10.43
CA ILE A 40 -8.61 -2.02 11.84
C ILE A 40 -10.14 -1.98 11.99
N ASP A 41 -10.80 -1.11 11.23
CA ASP A 41 -12.26 -0.96 11.27
C ASP A 41 -13.00 -2.22 10.74
N SER A 42 -12.34 -3.02 9.90
CA SER A 42 -12.85 -4.33 9.47
C SER A 42 -12.73 -5.44 10.52
N LYS A 43 -12.14 -5.16 11.69
CA LYS A 43 -11.84 -6.12 12.77
C LYS A 43 -10.91 -7.27 12.36
N ARG A 44 -10.16 -7.12 11.26
CA ARG A 44 -9.09 -8.03 10.85
C ARG A 44 -7.86 -7.82 11.73
N ASN A 45 -7.11 -8.88 12.01
CA ASN A 45 -5.82 -8.73 12.66
C ASN A 45 -4.81 -8.13 11.67
N ALA A 46 -4.04 -7.15 12.13
CA ALA A 46 -3.00 -6.51 11.32
C ALA A 46 -1.87 -7.49 10.92
N THR A 47 -1.74 -8.62 11.61
CA THR A 47 -0.76 -9.67 11.29
C THR A 47 -1.19 -10.57 10.13
N ASP A 48 -2.48 -10.56 9.77
CA ASP A 48 -3.01 -11.43 8.71
C ASP A 48 -2.94 -10.77 7.33
N ILE A 49 -2.41 -9.54 7.27
CA ILE A 49 -2.42 -8.69 6.08
C ILE A 49 -1.01 -8.27 5.72
N ILE A 50 -0.67 -8.46 4.44
CA ILE A 50 0.56 -7.99 3.84
C ILE A 50 0.22 -6.83 2.92
N LEU A 51 0.79 -5.66 3.20
CA LEU A 51 0.77 -4.53 2.28
C LEU A 51 2.02 -4.59 1.42
N TRP A 52 1.84 -4.61 0.10
CA TRP A 52 2.91 -4.75 -0.88
C TRP A 52 2.77 -3.71 -1.99
N ASN A 53 3.89 -3.11 -2.39
CA ASN A 53 3.94 -2.19 -3.52
C ASN A 53 4.14 -2.99 -4.82
N ILE A 54 3.35 -2.71 -5.85
CA ILE A 54 3.48 -3.38 -7.15
C ILE A 54 4.88 -3.21 -7.76
N PHE A 55 5.52 -2.07 -7.49
CA PHE A 55 6.95 -1.88 -7.63
C PHE A 55 7.57 -1.76 -6.23
N PRO A 56 8.36 -2.74 -5.78
CA PRO A 56 8.84 -2.81 -4.38
C PRO A 56 10.00 -1.86 -4.09
N PHE A 57 10.48 -1.10 -5.07
CA PHE A 57 11.55 -0.12 -4.91
C PHE A 57 11.01 1.31 -4.92
N HIS A 58 11.89 2.26 -4.63
CA HIS A 58 11.57 3.68 -4.65
C HIS A 58 11.84 4.26 -6.06
N PRO A 59 10.81 4.59 -6.86
CA PRO A 59 11.00 5.18 -8.17
C PRO A 59 11.38 6.67 -7.98
N TYR A 60 12.68 6.91 -7.88
CA TYR A 60 13.25 8.23 -7.67
C TYR A 60 13.24 9.08 -8.95
N LYS A 61 13.11 10.41 -8.77
CA LYS A 61 13.49 11.45 -9.73
C LYS A 61 14.16 12.62 -9.00
N ASP A 62 14.77 13.57 -9.67
CA ASP A 62 15.42 14.68 -8.97
C ASP A 62 14.45 15.44 -8.05
N GLY A 63 14.87 15.65 -6.80
CA GLY A 63 14.10 16.33 -5.77
C GLY A 63 13.98 15.56 -4.45
N LEU A 64 13.64 16.29 -3.39
CA LEU A 64 13.47 15.74 -2.04
C LEU A 64 12.17 14.92 -1.96
N LEU A 65 12.28 13.65 -1.56
CA LEU A 65 11.15 12.71 -1.43
C LEU A 65 10.31 12.58 -2.70
N SER A 66 10.97 12.71 -3.84
CA SER A 66 10.35 12.50 -5.12
C SER A 66 9.86 11.06 -5.23
N ASN A 67 8.69 10.87 -5.81
CA ASN A 67 8.15 9.55 -6.08
C ASN A 67 7.50 9.63 -7.46
N ARG A 68 8.27 9.28 -8.50
CA ARG A 68 7.72 9.26 -9.86
C ARG A 68 6.83 8.04 -10.02
N THR A 69 5.96 8.07 -11.01
CA THR A 69 5.25 6.86 -11.42
C THR A 69 6.28 5.82 -11.92
N PRO A 70 6.21 4.56 -11.48
CA PRO A 70 7.02 3.48 -12.07
C PRO A 70 6.77 3.37 -13.58
N LEU A 71 7.81 3.00 -14.32
CA LEU A 71 7.73 2.65 -15.73
C LEU A 71 7.10 1.27 -15.89
N ASP A 72 6.56 0.97 -17.07
CA ASP A 72 5.95 -0.35 -17.29
C ASP A 72 6.98 -1.49 -17.21
N ALA A 73 8.22 -1.26 -17.65
CA ALA A 73 9.32 -2.21 -17.47
C ALA A 73 9.63 -2.51 -15.98
N GLU A 74 9.59 -1.47 -15.13
CA GLU A 74 9.79 -1.60 -13.69
C GLU A 74 8.65 -2.38 -13.02
N LEU A 75 7.42 -2.23 -13.52
CA LEU A 75 6.28 -2.99 -13.04
C LEU A 75 6.41 -4.48 -13.42
N VAL A 76 6.86 -4.79 -14.63
CA VAL A 76 7.19 -6.16 -15.06
C VAL A 76 8.26 -6.77 -14.15
N GLU A 77 9.28 -6.00 -13.78
CA GLU A 77 10.30 -6.46 -12.81
C GLU A 77 9.71 -6.63 -11.41
N GLY A 78 8.81 -5.74 -10.99
CA GLY A 78 8.06 -5.83 -9.74
C GLY A 78 7.28 -7.13 -9.60
N ILE A 79 6.70 -7.64 -10.70
CA ILE A 79 5.97 -8.92 -10.71
C ILE A 79 6.87 -10.09 -10.30
N LYS A 80 8.16 -10.07 -10.62
CA LYS A 80 9.11 -11.12 -10.19
C LYS A 80 9.12 -11.23 -8.66
N TYR A 81 9.18 -10.09 -7.97
CA TYR A 81 9.18 -10.05 -6.50
C TYR A 81 7.82 -10.38 -5.90
N LEU A 82 6.73 -9.96 -6.54
CA LEU A 82 5.39 -10.37 -6.13
C LEU A 82 5.23 -11.89 -6.19
N ASN A 83 5.75 -12.54 -7.24
CA ASN A 83 5.68 -14.00 -7.35
C ASN A 83 6.54 -14.71 -6.30
N LEU A 84 7.70 -14.16 -5.93
CA LEU A 84 8.46 -14.67 -4.77
C LEU A 84 7.62 -14.62 -3.49
N LEU A 85 6.92 -13.51 -3.24
CA LEU A 85 6.04 -13.38 -2.08
C LEU A 85 4.87 -14.37 -2.12
N ARG A 86 4.22 -14.54 -3.29
CA ARG A 86 3.13 -15.51 -3.48
C ARG A 86 3.57 -16.96 -3.24
N ASN A 87 4.81 -17.29 -3.58
CA ASN A 87 5.38 -18.61 -3.30
C ASN A 87 5.62 -18.87 -1.81
N LEU A 88 5.90 -17.81 -1.04
CA LEU A 88 6.05 -17.88 0.42
C LEU A 88 4.71 -17.92 1.16
N VAL A 89 3.69 -17.24 0.61
CA VAL A 89 2.35 -17.15 1.21
C VAL A 89 1.34 -17.74 0.24
N LYS A 90 1.31 -19.08 0.21
CA LYS A 90 0.34 -19.84 -0.57
C LYS A 90 -1.06 -19.52 -0.01
N ASP A 91 -2.02 -19.26 -0.90
CA ASP A 91 -3.43 -18.94 -0.58
C ASP A 91 -3.71 -17.51 -0.11
N ALA A 92 -2.76 -16.57 -0.26
CA ALA A 92 -3.05 -15.16 -0.04
C ALA A 92 -4.08 -14.63 -1.05
N VAL A 93 -5.19 -14.08 -0.55
CA VAL A 93 -6.12 -13.32 -1.38
C VAL A 93 -5.48 -12.00 -1.79
N ILE A 94 -5.39 -11.75 -3.08
CA ILE A 94 -4.74 -10.55 -3.62
C ILE A 94 -5.79 -9.46 -3.85
N ILE A 95 -5.53 -8.27 -3.28
CA ILE A 95 -6.35 -7.07 -3.50
C ILE A 95 -5.44 -5.95 -4.01
N THR A 96 -5.66 -5.49 -5.24
CA THR A 96 -4.93 -4.36 -5.81
C THR A 96 -5.57 -3.04 -5.39
N ILE A 97 -4.74 -2.09 -4.97
CA ILE A 97 -5.16 -0.72 -4.67
C ILE A 97 -4.71 0.20 -5.81
N GLY A 98 -5.68 0.68 -6.59
CA GLY A 98 -5.46 1.61 -7.71
C GLY A 98 -5.33 0.94 -9.07
N LYS A 99 -5.45 1.78 -10.11
CA LYS A 99 -5.53 1.36 -11.51
C LYS A 99 -4.27 0.64 -11.99
N LYS A 100 -3.08 1.16 -11.66
CA LYS A 100 -1.83 0.63 -12.22
C LYS A 100 -1.51 -0.78 -11.70
N SER A 101 -1.75 -1.05 -10.42
CA SER A 101 -1.57 -2.41 -9.85
C SER A 101 -2.58 -3.39 -10.43
N HIS A 102 -3.85 -2.98 -10.57
CA HIS A 102 -4.89 -3.77 -11.24
C HIS A 102 -4.50 -4.13 -12.68
N GLU A 103 -4.13 -3.15 -13.50
CA GLU A 103 -3.73 -3.37 -14.91
C GLU A 103 -2.51 -4.27 -15.03
N THR A 104 -1.51 -4.11 -14.15
CA THR A 104 -0.30 -4.94 -14.17
C THR A 104 -0.61 -6.40 -13.82
N LEU A 105 -1.48 -6.66 -12.83
CA LEU A 105 -1.84 -8.04 -12.48
C LEU A 105 -2.76 -8.66 -13.53
N LEU A 106 -3.65 -7.86 -14.12
CA LEU A 106 -4.53 -8.30 -15.20
C LEU A 106 -3.72 -8.75 -16.43
N SER A 107 -2.69 -7.99 -16.83
CA SER A 107 -1.83 -8.36 -17.96
C SER A 107 -0.96 -9.59 -17.70
N CYS A 108 -0.76 -9.95 -16.43
CA CYS A 108 -0.05 -11.15 -16.02
C CYS A 108 -1.00 -12.33 -15.70
N GLU A 109 -2.31 -12.17 -15.96
CA GLU A 109 -3.33 -13.19 -15.69
C GLU A 109 -3.34 -13.67 -14.23
N ILE A 110 -2.99 -12.78 -13.29
CA ILE A 110 -3.00 -13.08 -11.85
C ILE A 110 -4.39 -12.78 -11.31
N GLU A 111 -5.05 -13.76 -10.70
CA GLU A 111 -6.35 -13.57 -10.05
C GLU A 111 -6.25 -12.61 -8.86
N HIS A 112 -7.15 -11.62 -8.80
CA HIS A 112 -7.18 -10.61 -7.75
C HIS A 112 -8.53 -9.87 -7.70
N PHE A 113 -8.77 -9.19 -6.57
CA PHE A 113 -9.79 -8.15 -6.46
C PHE A 113 -9.17 -6.76 -6.64
N ALA A 114 -9.95 -5.78 -7.07
CA ALA A 114 -9.49 -4.41 -7.24
C ALA A 114 -10.33 -3.41 -6.46
N VAL A 115 -9.66 -2.42 -5.87
CA VAL A 115 -10.28 -1.24 -5.23
C VAL A 115 -9.59 0.04 -5.73
N PRO A 116 -10.28 1.19 -5.78
CA PRO A 116 -9.69 2.45 -6.23
C PRO A 116 -8.63 2.91 -5.24
N HIS A 117 -7.67 3.69 -5.74
CA HIS A 117 -6.64 4.27 -4.89
C HIS A 117 -7.25 5.34 -3.95
N PRO A 118 -6.91 5.38 -2.65
CA PRO A 118 -7.51 6.33 -1.70
C PRO A 118 -7.06 7.79 -1.89
N ALA A 119 -5.97 8.03 -2.61
CA ALA A 119 -5.50 9.38 -2.94
C ALA A 119 -6.40 10.11 -3.96
N ASN A 120 -6.15 11.41 -4.17
CA ASN A 120 -6.84 12.24 -5.18
C ASN A 120 -8.37 12.22 -5.09
N GLY A 121 -8.92 12.23 -3.87
CA GLY A 121 -10.37 12.20 -3.62
C GLY A 121 -10.99 10.78 -3.60
N GLY A 122 -10.21 9.73 -3.87
CA GLY A 122 -10.69 8.35 -3.91
C GLY A 122 -10.99 7.70 -2.54
N ALA A 123 -10.70 8.40 -1.43
CA ALA A 123 -10.76 7.83 -0.08
C ALA A 123 -12.11 7.22 0.29
N ASN A 124 -13.23 7.90 -0.03
CA ASN A 124 -14.56 7.40 0.33
C ASN A 124 -14.93 6.14 -0.47
N LYS A 125 -14.64 6.13 -1.77
CA LYS A 125 -14.88 4.96 -2.63
C LYS A 125 -14.03 3.78 -2.22
N TYR A 126 -12.74 4.01 -1.94
CA TYR A 126 -11.84 2.99 -1.39
C TYR A 126 -12.41 2.36 -0.12
N ARG A 127 -12.80 3.17 0.87
CA ARG A 127 -13.35 2.68 2.15
C ARG A 127 -14.58 1.80 1.96
N GLN A 128 -15.48 2.19 1.06
CA GLN A 128 -16.70 1.44 0.78
C GLN A 128 -16.40 0.08 0.15
N GLU A 129 -15.51 0.03 -0.84
CA GLU A 129 -15.20 -1.20 -1.57
C GLU A 129 -14.35 -2.17 -0.74
N ILE A 130 -13.32 -1.67 -0.06
CA ILE A 130 -12.47 -2.53 0.77
C ILE A 130 -13.25 -3.12 1.95
N ALA A 131 -14.18 -2.36 2.55
CA ALA A 131 -15.00 -2.86 3.64
C ALA A 131 -15.95 -3.98 3.19
N LYS A 132 -16.45 -3.93 1.95
CA LYS A 132 -17.27 -5.01 1.38
C LYS A 132 -16.41 -6.26 1.17
N LEU A 133 -15.26 -6.13 0.52
CA LEU A 133 -14.36 -7.25 0.25
C LEU A 133 -13.88 -7.93 1.54
N LEU A 134 -13.40 -7.15 2.50
CA LEU A 134 -12.90 -7.70 3.76
C LEU A 134 -13.98 -8.40 4.58
N LYS A 135 -15.26 -8.02 4.46
CA LYS A 135 -16.40 -8.72 5.07
C LYS A 135 -16.74 -10.03 4.37
N VAL A 136 -16.84 -10.05 3.04
CA VAL A 136 -17.18 -11.27 2.28
C VAL A 136 -16.13 -12.36 2.51
N MET A 137 -14.86 -11.98 2.58
CA MET A 137 -13.75 -12.90 2.86
C MET A 137 -13.74 -13.45 4.31
N VAL A 138 -14.66 -13.05 5.20
CA VAL A 138 -14.84 -13.66 6.54
C VAL A 138 -15.82 -14.83 6.47
N SER A 139 -16.79 -14.78 5.57
CA SER A 139 -17.89 -15.76 5.50
C SER A 139 -17.54 -17.07 4.80
N ASN A 140 -16.36 -17.14 4.18
CA ASN A 140 -15.88 -18.29 3.39
C ASN A 140 -14.74 -19.08 4.09
N ASN A 141 -14.42 -18.76 5.35
CA ASN A 141 -13.53 -19.51 6.23
C ASN A 141 -14.29 -19.98 7.47
#